data_AF-A3ITH7-F1
#
_entry.id   AF-A3ITH7-F1
#
_cell.length_a   1.000
_cell.length_b   1.000
_cell.length_c   1.000
_cell.angle_alpha   90.00
_cell.angle_beta   90.00
_cell.angle_gamma   90.00
#
_symmetry.space_group_name_H-M   'P 1'
#
loop_
_entity.id
_entity.type
_entity.pdbx_description
1 polymer ?
#
loop_
_entity_poly.entity_id
_entity_poly.type
_entity_poly.pdbx_seq_one_letter_code
_entity_poly.pdbx_strand_id
1 'polypeptide(L)'
;MPEMNGLEMTKELRNLPQFETTPIIASSASVSVVDQEKTLKQGCNVFVPKPIEAIELFNHIQQFLNLEWIYQFKPHTDNSQKLSHITLPSLEITLPQGIDMSELRNAIETGDVEKIEQETLILKQNDLQHSDFYDWLLQATHNFEINKIQHIFNTNC
;
A
#
# COMPACT_ATOMS: atom_id res chain seq x y z
N MET A 1 4.40 17.68 -21.27
CA MET A 1 4.46 17.26 -22.68
C MET A 1 4.63 18.53 -23.50
N PRO A 2 5.73 18.67 -24.26
CA PRO A 2 6.06 19.93 -24.94
C PRO A 2 5.25 20.21 -26.21
N GLU A 3 4.74 19.17 -26.89
CA GLU A 3 4.07 19.32 -28.20
C GLU A 3 2.53 19.19 -28.14
N MET A 4 1.99 18.40 -27.21
CA MET A 4 0.55 18.13 -27.10
C MET A 4 0.10 18.11 -25.64
N ASN A 5 -1.11 18.61 -25.36
CA ASN A 5 -1.72 18.57 -24.04
C ASN A 5 -2.27 17.16 -23.73
N GLY A 6 -2.06 16.66 -22.51
CA GLY A 6 -2.59 15.36 -22.09
C GLY A 6 -4.12 15.25 -22.16
N LEU A 7 -4.84 16.36 -22.04
CA LEU A 7 -6.29 16.40 -22.22
C LEU A 7 -6.71 16.15 -23.67
N GLU A 8 -5.99 16.76 -24.63
CA GLU A 8 -6.24 16.56 -26.06
C GLU A 8 -5.92 15.13 -26.46
N MET A 9 -4.78 14.61 -26.00
CA MET A 9 -4.38 13.22 -26.16
C MET A 9 -5.46 12.24 -25.65
N THR A 10 -6.00 12.50 -24.46
CA THR A 10 -7.06 11.64 -23.87
C THR A 10 -8.29 11.62 -24.78
N LYS A 11 -8.71 12.79 -25.27
CA LYS A 11 -9.85 12.89 -26.17
C LYS A 11 -9.61 12.14 -27.48
N GLU A 12 -8.41 12.23 -28.05
CA GLU A 12 -8.05 11.47 -29.25
C GLU A 12 -8.05 9.97 -28.99
N LEU A 13 -7.47 9.50 -27.88
CA LEU A 13 -7.49 8.10 -27.49
C LEU A 13 -8.92 7.57 -27.35
N ARG A 14 -9.84 8.34 -26.76
CA ARG A 14 -11.24 7.92 -26.61
C ARG A 14 -12.02 7.81 -27.92
N ASN A 15 -11.56 8.48 -28.99
CA ASN A 15 -12.15 8.34 -30.31
C ASN A 15 -11.65 7.09 -31.07
N LEU A 16 -10.63 6.40 -30.56
CA LEU A 16 -10.10 5.18 -31.16
C LEU A 16 -10.79 3.95 -30.52
N PRO A 17 -11.47 3.09 -31.30
CA PRO A 17 -12.22 1.95 -30.76
C PRO A 17 -11.39 1.01 -29.88
N GLN A 18 -10.11 0.83 -30.20
CA GLN A 18 -9.19 -0.01 -29.42
C GLN A 18 -8.87 0.51 -28.02
N PHE A 19 -9.12 1.79 -27.74
CA PHE A 19 -8.82 2.44 -26.46
C PHE A 19 -10.08 2.89 -25.72
N GLU A 20 -11.28 2.59 -26.22
CA GLU A 20 -12.56 3.03 -25.65
C GLU A 20 -12.66 2.68 -24.15
N THR A 21 -12.28 1.45 -23.79
CA THR A 21 -12.34 0.94 -22.42
C THR A 21 -11.00 0.96 -21.68
N THR A 22 -9.92 1.40 -22.34
CA THR A 22 -8.59 1.41 -21.73
C THR A 22 -8.56 2.39 -20.55
N PRO A 23 -8.19 1.96 -19.33
CA PRO A 23 -8.07 2.86 -18.20
C PRO A 23 -7.05 3.97 -18.46
N ILE A 24 -7.43 5.23 -18.27
CA ILE A 24 -6.56 6.41 -18.38
C ILE A 24 -6.49 7.07 -17.01
N ILE A 25 -5.29 7.06 -16.42
CA ILE A 25 -4.98 7.78 -15.19
C ILE A 25 -4.23 9.05 -15.58
N ALA A 26 -4.79 10.20 -15.24
CA ALA A 26 -4.13 11.47 -15.50
C ALA A 26 -3.36 11.94 -14.27
N SER A 27 -2.22 12.60 -14.50
CA SER A 27 -1.44 13.21 -13.43
C SER A 27 -0.96 14.61 -13.76
N SER A 28 -1.25 15.56 -12.86
CA SER A 28 -0.98 16.99 -13.04
C SER A 28 -0.26 17.59 -11.83
N ALA A 29 0.57 18.62 -12.09
CA ALA A 29 1.18 19.43 -11.03
C ALA A 29 0.22 20.46 -10.42
N SER A 30 -0.92 20.71 -11.06
CA SER A 30 -1.99 21.55 -10.52
C SER A 30 -3.03 20.67 -9.85
N VAL A 31 -3.33 20.95 -8.58
CA VAL A 31 -4.36 20.26 -7.78
C VAL A 31 -5.71 20.98 -7.82
N SER A 32 -5.90 21.90 -8.78
CA SER A 32 -7.15 22.66 -8.84
C SER A 32 -8.33 21.74 -9.16
N VAL A 33 -9.44 21.92 -8.43
CA VAL A 33 -10.70 21.18 -8.65
C VAL A 33 -11.17 21.32 -10.11
N VAL A 34 -10.93 22.48 -10.70
CA VAL A 34 -11.26 22.77 -12.11
C VAL A 34 -10.47 21.87 -13.05
N ASP A 35 -9.19 21.60 -12.76
CA ASP A 35 -8.37 20.72 -13.58
C ASP A 35 -8.79 19.26 -13.41
N GLN A 36 -9.13 18.84 -12.19
CA GLN A 36 -9.66 17.49 -11.93
C GLN A 36 -10.94 17.23 -12.74
N GLU A 37 -11.93 18.12 -12.65
CA GLU A 37 -13.19 17.97 -13.38
C GLU A 37 -13.00 17.94 -14.89
N LYS A 38 -12.16 18.84 -15.42
CA LYS A 38 -11.85 18.88 -16.86
C LYS A 38 -11.26 17.56 -17.31
N THR A 39 -10.36 16.99 -16.52
CA THR A 39 -9.67 15.76 -16.85
C THR A 39 -10.61 14.56 -16.91
N LEU A 40 -11.51 14.45 -15.93
CA LEU A 40 -12.55 13.42 -15.94
C LEU A 40 -13.53 13.59 -17.11
N LYS A 41 -13.95 14.83 -17.41
CA LYS A 41 -14.86 15.14 -18.53
C LYS A 41 -14.27 14.81 -19.91
N GLN A 42 -12.94 14.81 -20.06
CA GLN A 42 -12.27 14.43 -21.33
C GLN A 42 -12.09 12.91 -21.47
N GLY A 43 -12.54 12.12 -20.49
CA GLY A 43 -12.55 10.66 -20.55
C GLY A 43 -11.44 9.99 -19.75
N CYS A 44 -10.71 10.70 -18.88
CA CYS A 44 -9.87 10.06 -17.88
C CYS A 44 -10.73 9.35 -16.83
N ASN A 45 -10.26 8.24 -16.31
CA ASN A 45 -10.95 7.47 -15.28
C ASN A 45 -10.66 8.02 -13.88
N VAL A 46 -9.41 8.43 -13.65
CA VAL A 46 -8.91 8.94 -12.37
C VAL A 46 -7.92 10.08 -12.61
N PHE A 47 -7.87 10.97 -11.64
CA PHE A 47 -6.87 12.04 -11.55
C PHE A 47 -6.02 11.81 -10.30
N VAL A 48 -4.69 11.83 -10.46
CA VAL A 48 -3.71 11.70 -9.36
C VAL A 48 -2.80 12.93 -9.35
N PRO A 49 -2.77 13.73 -8.27
CA PRO A 49 -1.92 14.91 -8.21
C PRO A 49 -0.43 14.54 -8.21
N LYS A 50 0.43 15.48 -8.60
CA LYS A 50 1.88 15.35 -8.44
C LYS A 50 2.34 16.02 -7.14
N PRO A 51 3.34 15.46 -6.43
CA PRO A 51 4.08 14.23 -6.75
C PRO A 51 3.22 12.97 -6.62
N ILE A 52 3.42 11.99 -7.51
CA ILE A 52 2.61 10.78 -7.53
C ILE A 52 3.02 9.89 -6.35
N GLU A 53 2.05 9.55 -5.50
CA GLU A 53 2.24 8.55 -4.45
C GLU A 53 2.13 7.14 -5.04
N ALA A 54 3.15 6.31 -4.84
CA ALA A 54 3.24 5.00 -5.46
C ALA A 54 2.07 4.07 -5.05
N ILE A 55 1.67 4.13 -3.77
CA ILE A 55 0.59 3.32 -3.22
C ILE A 55 -0.75 3.68 -3.87
N GLU A 56 -1.05 4.97 -4.00
CA GLU A 56 -2.26 5.46 -4.67
C GLU A 56 -2.30 4.99 -6.13
N LEU A 57 -1.19 5.13 -6.85
CA LEU A 57 -1.08 4.66 -8.24
C LEU A 57 -1.30 3.14 -8.35
N PHE A 58 -0.66 2.34 -7.49
CA PHE A 58 -0.83 0.89 -7.50
C PHE A 58 -2.25 0.45 -7.17
N ASN A 59 -2.93 1.13 -6.25
CA ASN A 59 -4.33 0.86 -5.93
C ASN A 59 -5.23 1.10 -7.16
N HIS A 60 -5.02 2.18 -7.89
CA HIS A 60 -5.76 2.45 -9.13
C HIS A 60 -5.48 1.40 -10.21
N ILE A 61 -4.21 1.00 -10.40
CA ILE A 61 -3.85 -0.05 -11.36
C ILE A 61 -4.53 -1.37 -10.98
N GLN A 62 -4.49 -1.75 -9.70
CA GLN A 62 -5.13 -2.95 -9.19
C GLN A 62 -6.63 -2.94 -9.46
N GLN A 63 -7.30 -1.82 -9.15
CA GLN A 63 -8.74 -1.67 -9.34
C GLN A 63 -9.13 -1.74 -10.82
N PHE A 64 -8.39 -1.04 -11.70
CA PHE A 64 -8.76 -0.96 -13.11
C PHE A 64 -8.44 -2.22 -13.91
N LEU A 65 -7.37 -2.91 -13.55
CA LEU A 65 -6.95 -4.14 -14.22
C LEU A 65 -7.42 -5.40 -13.48
N ASN A 66 -8.12 -5.22 -12.37
CA ASN A 66 -8.66 -6.28 -11.51
C ASN A 66 -7.58 -7.30 -11.11
N LEU A 67 -6.43 -6.79 -10.71
CA LEU A 67 -5.22 -7.57 -10.42
C LEU A 67 -5.19 -8.05 -8.97
N GLU A 68 -4.47 -9.13 -8.76
CA GLU A 68 -3.99 -9.55 -7.45
C GLU A 68 -2.47 -9.40 -7.43
N TRP A 69 -1.95 -8.63 -6.47
CA TRP A 69 -0.51 -8.42 -6.36
C TRP A 69 0.16 -9.66 -5.75
N ILE A 70 1.05 -10.29 -6.52
CA ILE A 70 1.90 -11.36 -6.03
C ILE A 70 3.23 -10.73 -5.61
N TYR A 71 3.40 -10.54 -4.30
CA TYR A 71 4.65 -10.02 -3.75
C TYR A 71 5.64 -11.17 -3.59
N GLN A 72 6.77 -11.10 -4.29
CA GLN A 72 7.88 -12.00 -4.02
C GLN A 72 8.57 -11.53 -2.74
N PHE A 73 8.31 -12.23 -1.64
CA PHE A 73 9.18 -12.16 -0.49
C PHE A 73 10.56 -12.60 -0.97
N LYS A 74 11.51 -11.67 -1.07
CA LYS A 74 12.92 -12.05 -1.02
C LYS A 74 13.18 -12.29 0.46
N PRO A 75 13.21 -13.55 0.94
CA PRO A 75 13.81 -13.78 2.24
C PRO A 75 15.21 -13.19 2.12
N HIS A 76 15.58 -12.32 3.05
CA HIS A 76 16.98 -12.07 3.29
C HIS A 76 17.62 -13.44 3.52
N THR A 77 18.31 -13.95 2.49
CA THR A 77 19.18 -15.11 2.60
C THR A 77 20.30 -14.70 3.52
N ASP A 78 20.08 -14.87 4.82
CA ASP A 78 21.17 -15.35 5.65
C ASP A 78 21.13 -16.87 5.64
N ASN A 79 22.32 -17.41 5.39
CA ASN A 79 22.55 -18.76 4.97
C ASN A 79 22.52 -19.68 6.21
N SER A 80 21.52 -20.56 6.35
CA SER A 80 21.73 -21.98 6.69
C SER A 80 20.42 -22.77 6.90
N GLN A 81 20.19 -23.66 5.93
CA GLN A 81 19.91 -25.08 6.14
C GLN A 81 18.54 -25.54 6.71
N LYS A 82 17.73 -26.00 5.73
CA LYS A 82 17.19 -27.38 5.65
C LYS A 82 15.92 -27.67 6.49
N LEU A 83 14.75 -27.70 5.86
CA LEU A 83 14.12 -28.91 5.30
C LEU A 83 12.72 -28.60 4.73
N SER A 84 12.52 -29.09 3.51
CA SER A 84 11.28 -29.44 2.84
C SER A 84 10.05 -29.72 3.73
N HIS A 85 8.98 -28.94 3.57
CA HIS A 85 7.67 -29.38 3.05
C HIS A 85 6.65 -28.24 3.15
N ILE A 86 5.83 -28.11 2.12
CA ILE A 86 4.69 -27.19 2.03
C ILE A 86 3.68 -27.54 3.10
N THR A 87 3.39 -26.61 4.01
CA THR A 87 2.09 -26.39 4.64
C THR A 87 2.10 -24.91 5.01
N LEU A 88 1.10 -24.14 4.58
CA LEU A 88 0.85 -22.82 5.14
C LEU A 88 0.87 -23.01 6.67
N PRO A 89 1.85 -22.46 7.42
CA PRO A 89 1.57 -22.26 8.82
C PRO A 89 0.43 -21.27 8.79
N SER A 90 -0.72 -21.70 9.28
CA SER A 90 -1.64 -20.82 9.98
C SER A 90 -0.75 -19.94 10.86
N LEU A 91 -0.38 -18.75 10.37
CA LEU A 91 0.36 -17.80 11.16
C LEU A 91 -0.68 -17.32 12.17
N GLU A 92 -0.82 -18.09 13.24
CA GLU A 92 -1.35 -17.61 14.51
C GLU A 92 -0.39 -16.50 14.92
N ILE A 93 -0.54 -15.33 14.29
CA ILE A 93 0.03 -14.09 14.78
C ILE A 93 -0.77 -13.79 16.04
N THR A 94 -0.44 -14.49 17.13
CA THR A 94 -1.02 -14.22 18.44
C THR A 94 -0.47 -12.88 18.87
N LEU A 95 -1.35 -11.87 18.87
CA LEU A 95 -1.07 -10.57 19.49
C LEU A 95 -0.54 -10.85 20.90
N PRO A 96 0.62 -10.30 21.32
CA PRO A 96 1.14 -10.52 22.66
C PRO A 96 0.12 -10.07 23.72
N GLN A 97 -0.59 -11.01 24.33
CA GLN A 97 -1.59 -10.74 25.36
C GLN A 97 -0.85 -10.38 26.66
N GLY A 98 -0.88 -9.09 27.02
CA GLY A 98 -0.28 -8.60 28.28
C GLY A 98 0.84 -7.57 28.14
N ILE A 99 1.19 -7.17 26.91
CA ILE A 99 2.12 -6.06 26.66
C ILE A 99 1.31 -4.77 26.51
N ASP A 100 1.77 -3.68 27.14
CA ASP A 100 1.16 -2.37 26.98
C ASP A 100 1.50 -1.81 25.59
N MET A 101 0.56 -1.99 24.66
CA MET A 101 0.66 -1.53 23.27
C MET A 101 -0.16 -0.25 23.04
N SER A 102 -0.49 0.50 24.10
CA SER A 102 -1.37 1.68 24.01
C SER A 102 -0.80 2.74 23.08
N GLU A 103 0.51 2.98 23.14
CA GLU A 103 1.20 3.96 22.29
C GLU A 103 1.27 3.52 20.83
N LEU A 104 1.59 2.24 20.60
CA LEU A 104 1.60 1.65 19.27
C LEU A 104 0.21 1.66 18.63
N ARG A 105 -0.84 1.33 19.41
CA ARG A 105 -2.23 1.36 18.93
C ARG A 105 -2.67 2.78 18.58
N ASN A 106 -2.32 3.76 19.41
CA ASN A 106 -2.58 5.17 19.11
C ASN A 106 -1.85 5.59 17.82
N ALA A 107 -0.57 5.22 17.65
CA ALA A 107 0.20 5.52 16.44
C ALA A 107 -0.42 4.88 15.17
N ILE A 108 -0.94 3.64 15.28
CA ILE A 108 -1.67 2.93 14.22
C ILE A 108 -3.01 3.63 13.89
N GLU A 109 -3.72 4.14 14.90
CA GLU A 109 -4.97 4.89 14.71
C GLU A 109 -4.74 6.27 14.10
N THR A 110 -3.66 6.95 14.48
CA THR A 110 -3.28 8.25 13.93
C THR A 110 -2.57 8.15 12.59
N GLY A 111 -2.15 6.94 12.17
CA GLY A 111 -1.42 6.70 10.91
C GLY A 111 0.00 7.25 10.92
N ASP A 112 0.61 7.40 12.09
CA ASP A 112 1.96 7.96 12.25
C ASP A 112 3.01 6.85 12.03
N VAL A 113 3.41 6.66 10.77
CA VAL A 113 4.31 5.58 10.32
C VAL A 113 5.65 5.59 11.07
N GLU A 114 6.24 6.77 11.27
CA GLU A 114 7.54 6.92 11.94
C GLU A 114 7.43 6.51 13.41
N LYS A 115 6.33 6.89 14.07
CA LYS A 115 6.06 6.47 15.44
C LYS A 115 5.75 4.98 15.56
N ILE A 116 5.01 4.40 14.62
CA ILE A 116 4.73 2.95 14.60
C ILE A 116 6.04 2.16 14.51
N GLU A 117 6.96 2.58 13.64
CA GLU A 117 8.26 1.92 13.48
C GLU A 117 9.10 2.00 14.77
N GLN A 118 9.18 3.19 15.39
CA GLN A 118 9.94 3.39 16.62
C GLN A 118 9.40 2.54 17.78
N GLU A 119 8.09 2.59 18.02
CA GLU A 119 7.44 1.79 19.07
C GLU A 119 7.63 0.29 18.82
N THR A 120 7.52 -0.14 17.57
CA THR A 120 7.72 -1.56 17.20
C THR A 120 9.16 -2.01 17.48
N LEU A 121 10.16 -1.18 17.21
CA LEU A 121 11.56 -1.48 17.52
C LEU A 121 11.83 -1.55 19.03
N ILE A 122 11.25 -0.63 19.82
CA ILE A 122 11.37 -0.62 21.28
C ILE A 122 10.77 -1.90 21.88
N LEU A 123 9.60 -2.29 21.39
CA LEU A 123 8.90 -3.48 21.86
C LEU A 123 9.64 -4.76 21.46
N LYS A 124 10.18 -4.81 20.23
CA LYS A 124 11.05 -5.91 19.76
C LYS A 124 12.30 -6.10 20.62
N GLN A 125 12.91 -5.02 21.11
CA GLN A 125 14.10 -5.10 21.97
C GLN A 125 13.77 -5.64 23.37
N ASN A 126 12.58 -5.33 23.88
CA ASN A 126 12.14 -5.74 25.21
C ASN A 126 11.51 -7.14 25.23
N ASP A 127 10.99 -7.61 24.08
CA ASP A 127 10.37 -8.92 23.95
C ASP A 127 10.86 -9.68 22.70
N LEU A 128 11.81 -10.59 22.93
CA LEU A 128 12.29 -11.50 21.90
C LEU A 128 11.34 -12.67 21.62
N GLN A 129 10.33 -12.94 22.46
CA GLN A 129 9.45 -14.10 22.27
C GLN A 129 8.49 -13.92 21.10
N HIS A 130 8.18 -12.67 20.75
CA HIS A 130 7.27 -12.34 19.64
C HIS A 130 7.98 -11.56 18.53
N SER A 131 9.29 -11.78 18.32
CA SER A 131 10.07 -11.12 17.27
C SER A 131 9.40 -11.21 15.89
N ASP A 132 8.76 -12.33 15.59
CA ASP A 132 8.07 -12.55 14.31
C ASP A 132 6.90 -11.57 14.09
N PHE A 133 6.18 -11.20 15.16
CA PHE A 133 5.11 -10.21 15.09
C PHE A 133 5.67 -8.80 14.85
N TYR A 134 6.74 -8.43 15.56
CA TYR A 134 7.36 -7.13 15.40
C TYR A 134 8.03 -6.98 14.04
N ASP A 135 8.64 -8.04 13.51
CA ASP A 135 9.22 -8.06 12.17
C ASP A 135 8.14 -7.92 11.09
N TRP A 136 7.03 -8.65 11.25
CA TRP A 136 5.87 -8.47 10.40
C TRP A 136 5.31 -7.04 10.48
N LEU A 137 5.21 -6.45 11.68
CA LEU A 137 4.67 -5.12 11.89
C LEU A 137 5.57 -4.04 11.31
N LEU A 138 6.90 -4.16 11.46
CA LEU A 138 7.87 -3.28 10.81
C LEU A 138 7.76 -3.38 9.29
N GLN A 139 7.61 -4.59 8.77
CA GLN A 139 7.47 -4.81 7.33
C GLN A 139 6.15 -4.24 6.80
N ALA A 140 5.04 -4.43 7.53
CA ALA A 140 3.75 -3.88 7.18
C ALA A 140 3.74 -2.34 7.24
N THR A 141 4.45 -1.76 8.22
CA THR A 141 4.64 -0.31 8.36
C THR A 141 5.46 0.26 7.20
N HIS A 142 6.58 -0.37 6.86
CA HIS A 142 7.41 0.00 5.70
C HIS A 142 6.65 -0.14 4.37
N ASN A 143 5.75 -1.11 4.28
CA ASN A 143 4.90 -1.31 3.11
C ASN A 143 3.64 -0.42 3.11
N PHE A 144 3.50 0.49 4.08
CA PHE A 144 2.34 1.38 4.27
C PHE A 144 0.99 0.62 4.35
N GLU A 145 1.01 -0.62 4.82
CA GLU A 145 -0.19 -1.47 4.93
C GLU A 145 -0.97 -1.20 6.22
N ILE A 146 -1.17 0.08 6.57
CA ILE A 146 -1.83 0.53 7.80
C ILE A 146 -3.23 -0.09 7.96
N ASN A 147 -3.97 -0.24 6.86
CA ASN A 147 -5.29 -0.89 6.87
C ASN A 147 -5.24 -2.37 7.30
N LYS A 148 -4.19 -3.10 6.91
CA LYS A 148 -4.02 -4.51 7.33
C LYS A 148 -3.61 -4.59 8.80
N ILE A 149 -2.77 -3.66 9.25
CA ILE A 149 -2.39 -3.54 10.66
C ILE A 149 -3.64 -3.26 11.50
N GLN A 150 -4.44 -2.25 11.13
CA GLN A 150 -5.70 -1.92 11.81
C GLN A 150 -6.68 -3.10 11.82
N HIS A 151 -6.79 -3.85 10.72
CA HIS A 151 -7.66 -5.01 10.64
C HIS A 151 -7.24 -6.11 11.63
N ILE A 152 -5.94 -6.41 11.74
CA ILE A 152 -5.44 -7.44 12.66
C ILE A 152 -5.61 -7.02 14.12
N PHE A 153 -5.40 -5.74 14.43
CA PHE A 153 -5.63 -5.19 15.77
C PHE A 153 -7.11 -5.14 16.16
N ASN A 154 -8.03 -4.95 15.19
CA ASN A 154 -9.48 -4.96 15.46
C ASN A 154 -10.10 -6.36 15.45
N THR A 155 -9.50 -7.33 14.76
CA THR A 155 -10.04 -8.71 14.63
C THR A 155 -9.63 -9.62 15.79
N ASN A 156 -8.57 -9.26 16.53
CA ASN A 156 -8.04 -10.03 17.67
C ASN A 156 -8.38 -9.43 19.05
N CYS A 157 -9.40 -8.55 19.13
CA CYS A 157 -9.99 -8.07 20.39
C CYS A 157 -11.34 -8.76 20.68
#